data_AF-A0A9E4MU34-F1
#
_entry.id   AF-A0A9E4MU34-F1
#
_cell.length_a   1.000
_cell.length_b   1.000
_cell.length_c   1.000
_cell.angle_alpha   90.00
_cell.angle_beta   90.00
_cell.angle_gamma   90.00
#
_symmetry.space_group_name_H-M   'P 1'
#
loop_
_entity.id
_entity.type
_entity.pdbx_description
1 polymer ?
#
loop_
_entity_poly.entity_id
_entity_poly.type
_entity_poly.pdbx_seq_one_letter_code
_entity_poly.pdbx_strand_id
1 'polypeptide(L)'
;MKSNVVVSSNVGNLSPSLNAVFRISPIIRITLLGLYAALMLPLPFLSQAVNAPVSPTILWIGISLGAIALYAALTERVVVDDETIQVTYPRWVKPIFRRGWCLNWNEVKALKPRTTGQGGLVYYFLSQSGQGYLLPMRIAGFAQLVRIVQQKTGIDTTDVRPLAQPWMYFILFGFTLLLVLVDIWTISTAFSQVSLP
;
A
#
# COMPACT_ATOMS: atom_id res chain seq x y z
N MET A 1 52.41 -43.44 -11.75
CA MET A 1 52.21 -42.52 -10.62
C MET A 1 50.76 -42.06 -10.63
N LYS A 2 50.04 -42.26 -9.52
CA LYS A 2 48.60 -42.01 -9.38
C LYS A 2 48.32 -40.51 -9.41
N SER A 3 47.23 -40.09 -10.06
CA SER A 3 46.44 -38.95 -9.59
C SER A 3 45.04 -39.06 -10.15
N ASN A 4 44.12 -39.41 -9.26
CA ASN A 4 42.69 -39.44 -9.52
C ASN A 4 42.19 -38.00 -9.68
N VAL A 5 41.62 -37.69 -10.83
CA VAL A 5 40.75 -36.52 -10.97
C VAL A 5 39.45 -36.85 -10.25
N VAL A 6 39.32 -36.36 -9.01
CA VAL A 6 38.08 -36.39 -8.26
C VAL A 6 37.10 -35.45 -8.96
N VAL A 7 36.15 -36.02 -9.70
CA VAL A 7 34.95 -35.31 -10.13
C VAL A 7 34.08 -35.09 -8.89
N SER A 8 34.23 -33.92 -8.26
CA SER A 8 33.31 -33.48 -7.21
C SER A 8 32.04 -32.96 -7.87
N SER A 9 31.09 -33.85 -8.16
CA SER A 9 29.72 -33.50 -8.49
C SER A 9 29.04 -32.99 -7.21
N ASN A 10 29.16 -31.69 -6.92
CA ASN A 10 28.33 -31.03 -5.92
C ASN A 10 27.48 -29.96 -6.60
N VAL A 11 26.59 -30.42 -7.50
CA VAL A 11 25.45 -29.63 -7.94
C VAL A 11 24.41 -29.74 -6.83
N GLY A 12 24.60 -28.93 -5.78
CA GLY A 12 23.53 -28.68 -4.83
C GLY A 12 22.35 -28.11 -5.62
N ASN A 13 21.19 -28.75 -5.51
CA ASN A 13 19.91 -28.23 -5.98
C ASN A 13 19.66 -26.86 -5.33
N LEU A 14 20.13 -25.78 -5.95
CA LEU A 14 19.67 -24.43 -5.67
C LEU A 14 18.33 -24.24 -6.38
N SER A 15 17.28 -24.87 -5.85
CA SER A 15 15.94 -24.33 -6.03
C SER A 15 16.02 -22.87 -5.56
N PRO A 16 15.78 -21.86 -6.41
CA PRO A 16 15.83 -20.48 -5.96
C PRO A 16 14.75 -20.33 -4.89
N SER A 17 15.17 -20.14 -3.64
CA SER A 17 14.23 -19.92 -2.54
C SER A 17 13.42 -18.69 -2.87
N LEU A 18 12.10 -18.83 -3.00
CA LEU A 18 11.22 -17.75 -3.41
C LEU A 18 11.14 -16.76 -2.24
N ASN A 19 11.81 -15.62 -2.35
CA ASN A 19 11.66 -14.51 -1.41
C ASN A 19 11.20 -13.27 -2.18
N ALA A 20 9.91 -12.99 -2.15
CA ALA A 20 9.30 -11.87 -2.88
C ALA A 20 8.64 -10.89 -1.92
N VAL A 21 8.93 -9.59 -2.09
CA VAL A 21 8.33 -8.52 -1.30
C VAL A 21 7.51 -7.61 -2.20
N PHE A 22 6.20 -7.63 -2.02
CA PHE A 22 5.27 -6.74 -2.71
C PHE A 22 4.90 -5.57 -1.81
N ARG A 23 4.96 -4.36 -2.33
CA ARG A 23 4.64 -3.12 -1.60
C ARG A 23 3.37 -2.52 -2.17
N ILE A 24 2.73 -1.61 -1.42
CA ILE A 24 1.63 -0.80 -1.98
C ILE A 24 2.11 -0.12 -3.28
N SER A 25 1.21 -0.06 -4.26
CA SER A 25 1.50 0.55 -5.55
C SER A 25 1.98 2.00 -5.39
N PRO A 26 3.11 2.39 -6.01
CA PRO A 26 3.65 3.75 -5.89
C PRO A 26 2.66 4.84 -6.30
N ILE A 27 1.82 4.57 -7.32
CA ILE A 27 0.82 5.53 -7.76
C ILE A 27 -0.22 5.81 -6.67
N ILE A 28 -0.71 4.77 -5.98
CA ILE A 28 -1.64 4.93 -4.86
C ILE A 28 -1.00 5.80 -3.78
N ARG A 29 0.27 5.50 -3.46
CA ARG A 29 1.01 6.20 -2.42
C ARG A 29 1.20 7.68 -2.76
N ILE A 30 1.65 7.99 -3.97
CA ILE A 30 1.87 9.38 -4.42
C ILE A 30 0.54 10.13 -4.47
N THR A 31 -0.51 9.52 -5.04
CA THR A 31 -1.82 10.16 -5.14
C THR A 31 -2.41 10.47 -3.77
N LEU A 32 -2.37 9.54 -2.82
CA LEU A 32 -2.93 9.78 -1.48
C LEU A 32 -2.12 10.78 -0.66
N LEU A 33 -0.78 10.76 -0.78
CA LEU A 33 0.07 11.76 -0.14
C LEU A 33 -0.12 13.15 -0.76
N GLY A 34 -0.24 13.22 -2.09
CA GLY A 34 -0.55 14.45 -2.80
C GLY A 34 -1.91 15.01 -2.41
N LEU A 35 -2.95 14.17 -2.36
CA LEU A 35 -4.29 14.57 -1.93
C LEU A 35 -4.28 15.08 -0.49
N TYR A 36 -3.56 14.40 0.41
CA TYR A 36 -3.38 14.85 1.77
C TYR A 36 -2.72 16.23 1.84
N ALA A 37 -1.64 16.43 1.09
CA ALA A 37 -0.95 17.71 1.04
C ALA A 37 -1.84 18.83 0.49
N ALA A 38 -2.58 18.55 -0.60
CA ALA A 38 -3.51 19.50 -1.21
C ALA A 38 -4.59 19.94 -0.22
N LEU A 39 -5.18 19.00 0.54
CA LEU A 39 -6.22 19.35 1.52
C LEU A 39 -5.68 20.07 2.77
N MET A 40 -4.43 19.81 3.16
CA MET A 40 -3.91 20.24 4.47
C MET A 40 -3.01 21.47 4.39
N LEU A 41 -2.16 21.59 3.36
CA LEU A 41 -1.20 22.69 3.22
C LEU A 41 -1.84 24.08 3.15
N PRO A 42 -3.02 24.29 2.54
CA PRO A 42 -3.64 25.61 2.48
C PRO A 42 -4.13 26.11 3.85
N LEU A 43 -4.49 25.20 4.76
CA LEU A 43 -5.17 25.55 6.02
C LEU A 43 -4.36 26.51 6.90
N PRO A 44 -3.04 26.31 7.15
CA PRO A 44 -2.25 27.25 7.95
C PRO A 44 -2.12 28.65 7.31
N PHE A 45 -2.14 28.76 5.98
CA PHE A 45 -2.09 30.05 5.28
C PHE A 45 -3.42 30.77 5.35
N LEU A 46 -4.53 30.06 5.12
CA LEU A 46 -5.88 30.60 5.24
C LEU A 46 -6.16 31.06 6.68
N SER A 47 -5.72 30.29 7.68
CA SER A 47 -5.83 30.65 9.10
C SER A 47 -5.15 31.99 9.42
N GLN A 48 -4.03 32.30 8.78
CA GLN A 48 -3.33 33.58 8.92
C GLN A 48 -4.08 34.70 8.19
N ALA A 49 -4.55 34.45 6.97
CA ALA A 49 -5.24 35.45 6.16
C ALA A 49 -6.56 35.93 6.79
N VAL A 50 -7.29 35.05 7.48
CA VAL A 50 -8.60 35.36 8.09
C VAL A 50 -8.55 35.60 9.61
N ASN A 51 -7.35 35.65 10.22
CA ASN A 51 -7.18 35.74 11.68
C ASN A 51 -8.03 34.72 12.45
N ALA A 52 -8.02 33.46 12.01
CA ALA A 52 -8.80 32.41 12.64
C ALA A 52 -8.32 32.16 14.08
N PRO A 53 -9.22 31.70 14.99
CA PRO A 53 -8.90 31.48 16.41
C PRO A 53 -7.92 30.32 16.66
N VAL A 54 -7.49 29.61 15.62
CA VAL A 54 -6.57 28.47 15.72
C VAL A 54 -5.17 28.91 15.32
N SER A 55 -4.17 28.61 16.16
CA SER A 55 -2.78 28.96 15.86
C SER A 55 -2.28 28.19 14.62
N PRO A 56 -1.66 28.87 13.64
CA PRO A 56 -1.04 28.22 12.48
C PRO A 56 0.02 27.17 12.86
N THR A 57 0.73 27.39 13.97
CA THR A 57 1.77 26.45 14.46
C THR A 57 1.16 25.12 14.90
N ILE A 58 0.01 25.15 15.56
CA ILE A 58 -0.69 23.92 16.00
C ILE A 58 -1.18 23.14 14.78
N LEU A 59 -1.68 23.84 13.75
CA LEU A 59 -2.07 23.22 12.49
C LEU A 59 -0.88 22.54 11.82
N TRP A 60 0.27 23.20 11.72
CA TRP A 60 1.49 22.59 11.15
C TRP A 60 1.93 21.32 11.89
N ILE A 61 1.86 21.32 13.23
CA ILE A 61 2.19 20.14 14.04
C ILE A 61 1.18 19.01 13.75
N GLY A 62 -0.12 19.31 13.75
CA GLY A 62 -1.16 18.33 13.47
C GLY A 62 -1.05 17.73 12.06
N ILE A 63 -0.75 18.57 11.06
CA ILE A 63 -0.52 18.14 9.67
C ILE A 63 0.73 17.27 9.58
N SER A 64 1.81 17.64 10.26
CA SER A 64 3.04 16.83 10.26
C SER A 64 2.80 15.45 10.89
N LEU A 65 2.09 15.40 12.01
CA LEU A 65 1.74 14.15 12.68
C LEU A 65 0.81 13.28 11.81
N GLY A 66 -0.19 13.90 11.17
CA GLY A 66 -1.09 13.24 10.23
C GLY A 66 -0.35 12.69 9.00
N ALA A 67 0.60 13.43 8.46
CA ALA A 67 1.46 12.99 7.35
C ALA A 67 2.28 11.76 7.73
N ILE A 68 2.89 11.76 8.92
CA ILE A 68 3.65 10.61 9.44
C ILE A 68 2.73 9.38 9.59
N ALA A 69 1.54 9.56 10.18
CA ALA A 69 0.57 8.49 10.36
C ALA A 69 0.08 7.91 9.02
N LEU A 70 -0.23 8.78 8.06
CA LEU A 70 -0.63 8.39 6.70
C LEU A 70 0.50 7.64 5.99
N TYR A 71 1.72 8.17 6.05
CA TYR A 71 2.89 7.54 5.44
C TYR A 71 3.15 6.15 6.05
N ALA A 72 3.03 6.01 7.37
CA ALA A 72 3.14 4.74 8.07
C ALA A 72 2.08 3.73 7.60
N ALA A 73 0.81 4.16 7.48
CA ALA A 73 -0.27 3.33 6.96
C ALA A 73 0.01 2.83 5.53
N LEU A 74 0.64 3.68 4.70
CA LEU A 74 0.99 3.36 3.32
C LEU A 74 2.28 2.53 3.15
N THR A 75 2.91 2.10 4.26
CA THR A 75 4.11 1.24 4.22
C THR A 75 3.83 -0.25 4.33
N GLU A 76 2.57 -0.65 4.34
CA GLU A 76 2.17 -2.06 4.32
C GLU A 76 2.86 -2.80 3.16
N ARG A 77 3.32 -4.02 3.44
CA ARG A 77 4.00 -4.88 2.48
C ARG A 77 3.57 -6.33 2.68
N VAL A 78 3.54 -7.07 1.58
CA VAL A 78 3.31 -8.50 1.55
C VAL A 78 4.65 -9.17 1.31
N VAL A 79 5.06 -10.04 2.22
CA VAL A 79 6.25 -10.86 2.07
C VAL A 79 5.78 -12.27 1.78
N VAL A 80 6.30 -12.84 0.71
CA VAL A 80 6.02 -14.20 0.28
C VAL A 80 7.33 -14.97 0.30
N ASP A 81 7.32 -16.03 1.09
CA ASP A 81 8.41 -16.98 1.21
C ASP A 81 7.96 -18.34 0.66
N ASP A 82 8.85 -19.32 0.65
CA ASP A 82 8.53 -20.66 0.14
C ASP A 82 7.43 -21.37 0.91
N GLU A 83 7.31 -21.08 2.20
CA GLU A 83 6.39 -21.72 3.14
C GLU A 83 5.21 -20.83 3.52
N THR A 84 5.35 -19.51 3.45
CA THR A 84 4.34 -18.60 4.01
C THR A 84 4.05 -17.39 3.12
N ILE A 85 2.86 -16.85 3.30
CA ILE A 85 2.47 -15.51 2.87
C ILE A 85 2.12 -14.69 4.11
N GLN A 86 2.74 -13.52 4.24
CA GLN A 86 2.50 -12.63 5.36
C GLN A 86 2.29 -11.18 4.91
N VAL A 87 1.35 -10.51 5.56
CA VAL A 87 1.15 -9.07 5.46
C VAL A 87 1.80 -8.45 6.68
N THR A 88 2.70 -7.50 6.48
CA THR A 88 3.46 -6.90 7.57
C THR A 88 3.78 -5.44 7.31
N TYR A 89 4.23 -4.76 8.36
CA TYR A 89 4.71 -3.39 8.31
C TYR A 89 6.22 -3.33 8.59
N PRO A 90 6.91 -2.26 8.18
CA PRO A 90 8.29 -2.00 8.60
C PRO A 90 8.42 -1.94 10.13
N ARG A 91 9.61 -2.25 10.65
CA ARG A 91 9.86 -2.34 12.10
C ARG A 91 9.48 -1.08 12.87
N TRP A 92 9.65 0.10 12.28
CA TRP A 92 9.32 1.39 12.91
C TRP A 92 7.80 1.66 13.01
N VAL A 93 6.97 0.98 12.21
CA VAL A 93 5.50 1.14 12.19
C VAL A 93 4.77 0.08 13.02
N LYS A 94 5.38 -1.11 13.16
CA LYS A 94 4.81 -2.25 13.90
C LYS A 94 4.25 -1.95 15.31
N PRO A 95 4.86 -1.09 16.15
CA PRO A 95 4.31 -0.86 17.48
C PRO A 95 3.01 -0.03 17.49
N ILE A 96 2.75 0.74 16.44
CA ILE A 96 1.66 1.73 16.40
C ILE A 96 0.48 1.25 15.54
N PHE A 97 0.74 0.43 14.51
CA PHE A 97 -0.27 -0.05 13.57
C PHE A 97 -0.67 -1.51 13.81
N ARG A 98 -1.86 -1.91 13.35
CA ARG A 98 -2.41 -3.28 13.53
C ARG A 98 -1.39 -4.35 13.16
N ARG A 99 -1.31 -5.40 13.97
CA ARG A 99 -0.53 -6.60 13.66
C ARG A 99 -1.08 -7.18 12.36
N GLY A 100 -0.22 -7.26 11.34
CA GLY A 100 -0.55 -7.99 10.13
C GLY A 100 -0.69 -9.49 10.41
N TRP A 101 -0.92 -10.28 9.38
CA TRP A 101 -1.15 -11.72 9.50
C TRP A 101 -0.10 -12.52 8.74
N CYS A 102 0.08 -13.78 9.12
CA CYS A 102 0.97 -14.74 8.48
C CYS A 102 0.19 -16.04 8.29
N LEU A 103 0.27 -16.64 7.11
CA LEU A 103 -0.41 -17.88 6.75
C LEU A 103 0.57 -18.80 6.04
N ASN A 104 0.64 -20.06 6.47
CA ASN A 104 1.43 -21.07 5.78
C ASN A 104 0.68 -21.55 4.53
N TRP A 105 1.40 -21.78 3.43
CA TRP A 105 0.80 -22.28 2.19
C TRP A 105 0.07 -23.61 2.40
N ASN A 106 0.59 -24.48 3.28
CA ASN A 106 -0.04 -25.76 3.61
C ASN A 106 -1.39 -25.61 4.31
N GLU A 107 -1.63 -24.47 4.96
CA GLU A 107 -2.90 -24.17 5.63
C GLU A 107 -3.94 -23.56 4.68
N VAL A 108 -3.56 -23.17 3.46
CA VAL A 108 -4.49 -22.56 2.50
C VAL A 108 -5.42 -23.64 1.94
N LYS A 109 -6.70 -23.60 2.34
CA LYS A 109 -7.73 -24.52 1.88
C LYS A 109 -8.40 -24.06 0.60
N ALA A 110 -8.71 -22.76 0.51
CA ALA A 110 -9.41 -22.19 -0.63
C ALA A 110 -9.24 -20.66 -0.69
N LEU A 111 -9.43 -20.08 -1.88
CA LEU A 111 -9.60 -18.65 -2.07
C LEU A 111 -11.08 -18.36 -2.33
N LYS A 112 -11.75 -17.64 -1.43
CA LYS A 112 -13.18 -17.34 -1.57
C LYS A 112 -13.40 -15.86 -1.91
N PRO A 113 -14.15 -15.55 -2.99
CA PRO A 113 -14.62 -14.19 -3.23
C PRO A 113 -15.72 -13.81 -2.24
N ARG A 114 -15.73 -12.55 -1.83
CA ARG A 114 -16.74 -11.90 -1.00
C ARG A 114 -17.09 -10.56 -1.63
N THR A 115 -18.37 -10.33 -1.84
CA THR A 115 -18.88 -9.05 -2.34
C THR A 115 -18.83 -8.00 -1.24
N THR A 116 -18.37 -6.80 -1.56
CA THR A 116 -18.40 -5.66 -0.66
C THR A 116 -19.75 -4.93 -0.78
N GLY A 117 -20.11 -4.13 0.24
CA GLY A 117 -21.32 -3.30 0.17
C GLY A 117 -21.31 -2.26 -0.97
N GLN A 118 -20.17 -2.02 -1.61
CA GLN A 118 -20.01 -1.15 -2.78
C GLN A 118 -20.02 -1.93 -4.11
N GLY A 119 -20.44 -3.20 -4.11
CA GLY A 119 -20.52 -4.04 -5.31
C GLY A 119 -19.18 -4.55 -5.84
N GLY A 120 -18.07 -4.34 -5.12
CA GLY A 120 -16.75 -4.85 -5.49
C GLY A 120 -16.51 -6.28 -5.00
N LEU A 121 -15.52 -6.97 -5.58
CA LEU A 121 -15.11 -8.31 -5.16
C LEU A 121 -13.79 -8.26 -4.38
N VAL A 122 -13.80 -8.87 -3.21
CA VAL A 122 -12.62 -9.01 -2.34
C VAL A 122 -12.40 -10.49 -2.06
N TYR A 123 -11.15 -10.93 -2.09
CA TYR A 123 -10.81 -12.34 -1.92
C TYR A 123 -10.24 -12.59 -0.52
N TYR A 124 -10.61 -13.72 0.06
CA TYR A 124 -10.10 -14.19 1.34
C TYR A 124 -9.48 -15.57 1.17
N PHE A 125 -8.27 -15.75 1.69
CA PHE A 125 -7.73 -17.08 1.96
C PHE A 125 -8.50 -17.70 3.12
N LEU A 126 -9.07 -18.87 2.88
CA LEU A 126 -9.65 -19.70 3.91
C LEU A 126 -8.58 -20.66 4.40
N SER A 127 -8.21 -20.56 5.67
CA SER A 127 -7.33 -21.54 6.30
C SER A 127 -8.06 -22.85 6.60
N GLN A 128 -7.31 -23.93 6.83
CA GLN A 128 -7.88 -25.21 7.25
C GLN A 128 -8.71 -25.10 8.55
N SER A 129 -8.33 -24.19 9.46
CA SER A 129 -9.07 -23.89 10.70
C SER A 129 -10.32 -23.03 10.50
N GLY A 130 -10.62 -22.62 9.26
CA GLY A 130 -11.79 -21.80 8.92
C GLY A 130 -11.59 -20.29 9.08
N GLN A 131 -10.40 -19.83 9.50
CA GLN A 131 -10.08 -18.40 9.57
C GLN A 131 -9.91 -17.82 8.17
N GLY A 132 -10.42 -16.60 7.96
CA GLY A 132 -10.36 -15.87 6.70
C GLY A 132 -9.30 -14.77 6.71
N TYR A 133 -8.31 -14.85 5.82
CA TYR A 133 -7.25 -13.86 5.66
C TYR A 133 -7.47 -13.05 4.39
N LEU A 134 -7.58 -11.72 4.52
CA LEU A 134 -7.86 -10.82 3.41
C LEU A 134 -6.69 -10.78 2.42
N LEU A 135 -6.94 -11.05 1.14
CA LEU A 135 -5.94 -10.88 0.08
C LEU A 135 -5.66 -9.38 -0.16
N PRO A 136 -4.41 -8.91 -0.04
CA PRO A 136 -4.08 -7.51 -0.30
C PRO A 136 -4.23 -7.17 -1.78
N MET A 137 -5.26 -6.39 -2.10
CA MET A 137 -5.58 -6.02 -3.50
C MET A 137 -4.81 -4.79 -4.01
N ARG A 138 -4.12 -4.05 -3.12
CA ARG A 138 -3.53 -2.71 -3.41
C ARG A 138 -2.01 -2.72 -3.59
N ILE A 139 -1.44 -3.87 -3.92
CA ILE A 139 -0.01 -4.04 -4.08
C ILE A 139 0.45 -3.83 -5.53
N ALA A 140 1.67 -3.32 -5.72
CA ALA A 140 2.37 -3.42 -6.99
C ALA A 140 2.66 -4.89 -7.29
N GLY A 141 2.53 -5.30 -8.56
CA GLY A 141 2.80 -6.68 -8.96
C GLY A 141 1.75 -7.69 -8.50
N PHE A 142 0.50 -7.26 -8.27
CA PHE A 142 -0.60 -8.16 -7.87
C PHE A 142 -0.73 -9.39 -8.78
N ALA A 143 -0.57 -9.24 -10.11
CA ALA A 143 -0.58 -10.36 -11.05
C ALA A 143 0.53 -11.39 -10.75
N GLN A 144 1.70 -10.96 -10.31
CA GLN A 144 2.79 -11.85 -9.92
C GLN A 144 2.47 -12.56 -8.60
N LEU A 145 1.89 -11.85 -7.61
CA LEU A 145 1.42 -12.47 -6.37
C LEU A 145 0.40 -13.57 -6.67
N VAL A 146 -0.58 -13.29 -7.53
CA VAL A 146 -1.64 -14.23 -7.91
C VAL A 146 -1.06 -15.48 -8.60
N ARG A 147 -0.08 -15.31 -9.50
CA ARG A 147 0.65 -16.46 -10.10
C ARG A 147 1.36 -17.31 -9.05
N ILE A 148 2.03 -16.69 -8.07
CA ILE A 148 2.69 -17.43 -6.98
C ILE A 148 1.66 -18.20 -6.15
N VAL A 149 0.52 -17.58 -5.83
CA VAL A 149 -0.58 -18.24 -5.12
C VAL A 149 -1.06 -19.46 -5.89
N GLN A 150 -1.32 -19.33 -7.20
CA GLN A 150 -1.73 -20.46 -8.05
C GLN A 150 -0.66 -21.56 -8.11
N GLN A 151 0.62 -21.21 -8.20
CA GLN A 151 1.71 -22.18 -8.19
C GLN A 151 1.85 -22.93 -6.86
N LYS A 152 1.68 -22.23 -5.73
CA LYS A 152 1.86 -22.81 -4.38
C LYS A 152 0.64 -23.57 -3.88
N THR A 153 -0.57 -23.18 -4.30
CA THR A 153 -1.83 -23.76 -3.79
C THR A 153 -2.55 -24.64 -4.81
N GLY A 154 -2.19 -24.56 -6.10
CA GLY A 154 -2.90 -25.25 -7.18
C GLY A 154 -4.31 -24.71 -7.47
N ILE A 155 -4.75 -23.66 -6.77
CA ILE A 155 -6.06 -23.04 -6.95
C ILE A 155 -6.06 -22.22 -8.23
N ASP A 156 -7.09 -22.39 -9.07
CA ASP A 156 -7.26 -21.55 -10.25
C ASP A 156 -7.56 -20.10 -9.83
N THR A 157 -6.73 -19.17 -10.30
CA THR A 157 -6.83 -17.74 -9.99
C THR A 157 -7.11 -16.87 -11.20
N THR A 158 -7.53 -17.48 -12.32
CA THR A 158 -7.74 -16.78 -13.61
C THR A 158 -8.69 -15.58 -13.51
N ASP A 159 -9.72 -15.66 -12.66
CA ASP A 159 -10.71 -14.59 -12.46
C ASP A 159 -10.34 -13.60 -11.34
N VAL A 160 -9.21 -13.78 -10.65
CA VAL A 160 -8.80 -12.94 -9.53
C VAL A 160 -8.21 -11.63 -10.07
N ARG A 161 -9.02 -10.57 -10.07
CA ARG A 161 -8.62 -9.23 -10.50
C ARG A 161 -8.48 -8.27 -9.32
N PRO A 162 -7.52 -7.32 -9.37
CA PRO A 162 -7.39 -6.30 -8.33
C PRO A 162 -8.67 -5.45 -8.25
N LEU A 163 -9.09 -5.14 -7.02
CA LEU A 163 -10.34 -4.42 -6.72
C LEU A 163 -10.33 -3.00 -7.30
N ALA A 164 -9.20 -2.30 -7.16
CA ALA A 164 -9.04 -0.95 -7.64
C ALA A 164 -8.21 -0.99 -8.93
N GLN A 165 -8.87 -0.69 -10.03
CA GLN A 165 -8.21 -0.64 -11.31
C GLN A 165 -7.34 0.63 -11.39
N PRO A 166 -6.12 0.57 -11.97
CA PRO A 166 -5.16 1.68 -11.93
C PRO A 166 -5.71 3.05 -12.38
N TRP A 167 -6.65 3.07 -13.32
CA TRP A 167 -7.30 4.28 -13.84
C TRP A 167 -8.00 5.13 -12.77
N MET A 168 -8.57 4.53 -11.74
CA MET A 168 -9.20 5.28 -10.64
C MET A 168 -8.20 6.20 -9.95
N TYR A 169 -6.96 5.72 -9.73
CA TYR A 169 -5.92 6.51 -9.09
C TYR A 169 -5.34 7.60 -10.00
N PHE A 170 -5.36 7.39 -11.32
CA PHE A 170 -5.01 8.43 -12.28
C PHE A 170 -6.03 9.58 -12.29
N ILE A 171 -7.33 9.26 -12.27
CA ILE A 171 -8.39 10.27 -12.17
C ILE A 171 -8.26 11.05 -10.86
N LEU A 172 -8.09 10.34 -9.73
CA LEU A 172 -7.90 10.96 -8.43
C LEU A 172 -6.64 11.85 -8.41
N PHE A 173 -5.55 11.42 -9.06
CA PHE A 173 -4.34 12.22 -9.20
C PHE A 173 -4.60 13.48 -10.02
N GLY A 174 -5.34 13.39 -11.13
CA GLY A 174 -5.76 14.55 -11.91
C GLY A 174 -6.56 15.57 -11.10
N PHE A 175 -7.56 15.11 -10.33
CA PHE A 175 -8.31 15.99 -9.42
C PHE A 175 -7.44 16.56 -8.30
N THR A 176 -6.48 15.79 -7.79
CA THR A 176 -5.52 16.28 -6.80
C THR A 176 -4.70 17.44 -7.36
N LEU A 177 -4.22 17.34 -8.61
CA LEU A 177 -3.51 18.44 -9.27
C LEU A 177 -4.40 19.66 -9.47
N LEU A 178 -5.65 19.46 -9.89
CA LEU A 178 -6.62 20.55 -10.02
C LEU A 178 -6.86 21.26 -8.69
N LEU A 179 -6.99 20.49 -7.60
CA LEU A 179 -7.18 21.01 -6.25
C LEU A 179 -5.97 21.88 -5.83
N VAL A 180 -4.75 21.40 -6.05
CA VAL A 180 -3.52 22.19 -5.78
C VAL A 180 -3.49 23.49 -6.59
N LEU A 181 -3.89 23.47 -7.86
CA LEU A 181 -3.94 24.69 -8.68
C LEU A 181 -4.95 25.71 -8.12
N VAL A 182 -6.14 25.23 -7.71
CA VAL A 182 -7.16 26.08 -7.08
C VAL A 182 -6.66 26.63 -5.75
N ASP A 183 -5.97 25.84 -4.95
CA ASP A 183 -5.40 26.29 -3.67
C ASP A 183 -4.37 27.40 -3.87
N ILE A 184 -3.42 27.22 -4.81
CA ILE A 184 -2.41 28.23 -5.13
C ILE A 184 -3.08 29.53 -5.56
N TRP A 185 -4.09 29.43 -6.44
CA TRP A 185 -4.85 30.60 -6.89
C TRP A 185 -5.60 31.29 -5.75
N THR A 186 -6.24 30.51 -4.87
CA THR A 186 -6.99 31.02 -3.71
C THR A 186 -6.07 31.74 -2.73
N ILE A 187 -4.92 31.12 -2.40
CA ILE A 187 -3.91 31.70 -1.51
C ILE A 187 -3.36 33.00 -2.11
N SER A 188 -2.99 33.00 -3.40
CA SER A 188 -2.50 34.19 -4.10
C SER A 188 -3.53 35.33 -4.09
N THR A 189 -4.80 35.01 -4.29
CA THR A 189 -5.89 36.00 -4.29
C THR A 189 -6.12 36.56 -2.89
N ALA A 190 -6.14 35.71 -1.86
CA ALA A 190 -6.31 36.13 -0.46
C ALA A 190 -5.20 37.11 -0.04
N PHE A 191 -3.94 36.81 -0.35
CA PHE A 191 -2.83 37.72 -0.04
C PHE A 191 -2.86 39.01 -0.87
N SER A 192 -3.30 38.94 -2.13
CA SER A 192 -3.45 40.15 -2.96
C SER A 192 -4.54 41.09 -2.42
N GLN A 193 -5.65 40.56 -1.91
CA GLN A 193 -6.73 41.36 -1.32
C GLN A 193 -6.34 41.96 0.04
N VAL A 194 -5.54 41.26 0.85
CA VAL A 194 -4.98 41.79 2.11
C VAL A 194 -3.94 42.91 1.85
N SER A 195 -3.34 42.95 0.66
CA SER A 195 -2.28 43.91 0.30
C SER A 195 -2.77 45.21 -0.33
N LEU A 196 -4.10 45.41 -0.45
CA LEU A 196 -4.68 46.66 -0.95
C LEU A 196 -5.10 47.55 0.25
N PRO A 197 -4.50 48.76 0.40
CA PRO A 197 -4.93 49.75 1.38
C PRO A 197 -6.27 50.42 1.01
#